data_AF-A0A2A5H2W8-F1
#
_entry.id   AF-A0A2A5H2W8-F1
#
_cell.length_a   1.000
_cell.length_b   1.000
_cell.length_c   1.000
_cell.angle_alpha   90.00
_cell.angle_beta   90.00
_cell.angle_gamma   90.00
#
_symmetry.space_group_name_H-M   'P 1'
#
loop_
_entity.id
_entity.type
_entity.pdbx_description
1 polymer ?
#
loop_
_entity_poly.entity_id
_entity_poly.type
_entity_poly.pdbx_seq_one_letter_code
_entity_poly.pdbx_strand_id
1 'polypeptide(L)'
;MTSPHSLIEQIFNAASLGSDVAARQFEAQANFPGSSNGPADAYRHVYRAAYLSMNSPEAYAKLLLDTREALGGATNSEMDHYNNAIGLQIGQYLKSHGTIDDLDKVITKLIKESLGDGNIDHWSPLNDGILVNPNKNTITLEHGLTVNSIAIMPRAQWEGDNPVTRSTDNQATSGRSPESEGILPSAETQTNNIIIR
;
A
#
# COMPACT_ATOMS: atom_id res chain seq x y z
N MET A 1 -9.77 -30.28 -1.28
CA MET A 1 -10.06 -29.52 -0.04
C MET A 1 -9.03 -28.42 0.04
N THR A 2 -9.43 -27.16 -0.16
CA THR A 2 -8.56 -26.01 0.09
C THR A 2 -8.37 -25.86 1.60
N SER A 3 -7.13 -25.71 2.05
CA SER A 3 -6.85 -25.44 3.48
C SER A 3 -7.57 -24.14 3.87
N PRO A 4 -8.20 -24.05 5.06
CA PRO A 4 -8.85 -22.82 5.53
C PRO A 4 -7.91 -21.59 5.50
N HIS A 5 -6.59 -21.80 5.62
CA HIS A 5 -5.58 -20.75 5.39
C HIS A 5 -5.66 -20.12 3.99
N SER A 6 -5.83 -20.95 2.95
CA SER A 6 -5.86 -20.47 1.56
C SER A 6 -7.10 -19.65 1.21
N LEU A 7 -8.22 -19.83 1.91
CA LEU A 7 -9.44 -19.08 1.67
C LEU A 7 -9.39 -17.69 2.32
N ILE A 8 -8.84 -17.61 3.53
CA ILE A 8 -8.63 -16.34 4.23
C ILE A 8 -7.67 -15.46 3.43
N GLU A 9 -6.57 -16.03 2.94
CA GLU A 9 -5.62 -15.32 2.06
C GLU A 9 -6.29 -14.82 0.77
N GLN A 10 -7.14 -15.64 0.14
CA GLN A 10 -7.87 -15.23 -1.08
C GLN A 10 -8.84 -14.07 -0.83
N ILE A 11 -9.63 -14.14 0.25
CA ILE A 11 -10.56 -13.07 0.62
C ILE A 11 -9.80 -11.80 0.96
N PHE A 12 -8.72 -11.91 1.74
CA PHE A 12 -7.84 -10.79 2.05
C PHE A 12 -7.28 -10.13 0.79
N ASN A 13 -6.67 -10.92 -0.10
CA ASN A 13 -6.09 -10.43 -1.35
C ASN A 13 -7.13 -9.73 -2.22
N ALA A 14 -8.35 -10.28 -2.31
CA ALA A 14 -9.44 -9.63 -3.03
C ALA A 14 -9.86 -8.30 -2.38
N ALA A 15 -9.93 -8.25 -1.05
CA ALA A 15 -10.31 -7.07 -0.29
C ALA A 15 -9.26 -5.95 -0.34
N SER A 16 -7.97 -6.27 -0.48
CA SER A 16 -6.88 -5.29 -0.53
C SER A 16 -6.44 -4.89 -1.95
N LEU A 17 -6.83 -5.65 -2.99
CA LEU A 17 -6.30 -5.50 -4.35
C LEU A 17 -6.36 -4.06 -4.89
N GLY A 18 -7.49 -3.37 -4.71
CA GLY A 18 -7.65 -2.00 -5.19
C GLY A 18 -6.65 -1.03 -4.54
N SER A 19 -6.48 -1.14 -3.22
CA SER A 19 -5.51 -0.33 -2.48
C SER A 19 -4.06 -0.66 -2.85
N ASP A 20 -3.77 -1.93 -3.14
CA ASP A 20 -2.43 -2.39 -3.52
C ASP A 20 -1.99 -1.91 -4.89
N VAL A 21 -2.88 -2.00 -5.87
CA VAL A 21 -2.63 -1.53 -7.23
C VAL A 21 -2.45 -0.03 -7.24
N ALA A 22 -3.34 0.72 -6.56
CA ALA A 22 -3.24 2.17 -6.47
C ALA A 22 -1.94 2.62 -5.78
N ALA A 23 -1.60 2.04 -4.61
CA ALA A 23 -0.39 2.39 -3.88
C ALA A 23 0.88 2.19 -4.73
N ARG A 24 0.99 1.07 -5.45
CA ARG A 24 2.14 0.81 -6.35
C ARG A 24 2.18 1.75 -7.53
N GLN A 25 1.03 2.06 -8.12
CA GLN A 25 0.95 2.96 -9.27
C GLN A 25 1.44 4.37 -8.90
N PHE A 26 0.98 4.93 -7.78
CA PHE A 26 1.37 6.27 -7.37
C PHE A 26 2.77 6.33 -6.76
N GLU A 27 3.21 5.28 -6.06
CA GLU A 27 4.61 5.20 -5.59
C GLU A 27 5.60 5.25 -6.75
N ALA A 28 5.35 4.47 -7.81
CA ALA A 28 6.19 4.48 -9.01
C ALA A 28 6.25 5.86 -9.69
N GLN A 29 5.18 6.66 -9.59
CA GLN A 29 5.16 8.04 -10.09
C GLN A 29 5.93 9.00 -9.16
N ALA A 30 5.86 8.77 -7.86
CA ALA A 30 6.54 9.59 -6.86
C ALA A 30 8.07 9.36 -6.85
N ASN A 31 8.53 8.21 -7.36
CA ASN A 31 9.94 7.87 -7.58
C ASN A 31 10.79 8.00 -6.30
N PHE A 32 10.23 7.54 -5.18
CA PHE A 32 10.95 7.46 -3.92
C PHE A 32 11.91 6.24 -3.91
N PRO A 33 13.06 6.32 -3.23
CA PRO A 33 13.96 5.17 -3.09
C PRO A 33 13.47 4.22 -1.99
N GLY A 34 14.12 3.06 -1.86
CA GLY A 34 13.91 2.14 -0.75
C GLY A 34 12.58 1.42 -0.86
N SER A 35 12.47 0.56 -1.87
CA SER A 35 11.26 -0.24 -2.12
C SER A 35 10.98 -1.29 -1.05
N SER A 36 11.88 -1.50 -0.09
CA SER A 36 11.60 -2.12 1.21
C SER A 36 12.23 -1.26 2.30
N ASN A 37 11.57 -1.09 3.46
CA ASN A 37 12.10 -0.41 4.64
C ASN A 37 12.46 1.08 4.48
N GLY A 38 12.25 1.66 3.30
CA GLY A 38 12.61 3.03 2.96
C GLY A 38 11.42 3.89 2.58
N PRO A 39 11.66 5.09 2.00
CA PRO A 39 10.60 6.06 1.73
C PRO A 39 9.50 5.57 0.77
N ALA A 40 9.83 4.76 -0.24
CA ALA A 40 8.83 4.16 -1.12
C ALA A 40 7.96 3.14 -0.39
N ASP A 41 8.53 2.38 0.54
CA ASP A 41 7.77 1.44 1.35
C ASP A 41 6.80 2.17 2.29
N ALA A 42 7.30 3.17 3.02
CA ALA A 42 6.48 4.05 3.86
C ALA A 42 5.32 4.69 3.06
N TYR A 43 5.59 5.15 1.83
CA TYR A 43 4.54 5.68 0.94
C TYR A 43 3.43 4.65 0.73
N ARG A 44 3.76 3.40 0.37
CA ARG A 44 2.75 2.38 0.08
C ARG A 44 1.94 1.98 1.31
N HIS A 45 2.56 1.93 2.49
CA HIS A 45 1.87 1.66 3.75
C HIS A 45 0.87 2.78 4.09
N VAL A 46 1.33 4.04 4.06
CA VAL A 46 0.46 5.20 4.31
C VAL A 46 -0.69 5.25 3.29
N TYR A 47 -0.40 5.08 2.00
CA TYR A 47 -1.41 5.12 0.94
C TYR A 47 -2.45 4.03 1.10
N ARG A 48 -2.02 2.78 1.29
CA ARG A 48 -2.93 1.66 1.47
C ARG A 48 -3.84 1.88 2.67
N ALA A 49 -3.29 2.26 3.81
CA ALA A 49 -4.07 2.49 5.02
C ALA A 49 -5.07 3.64 4.87
N ALA A 50 -4.67 4.74 4.23
CA ALA A 50 -5.55 5.86 3.94
C ALA A 50 -6.69 5.47 2.99
N TYR A 51 -6.36 4.77 1.89
CA TYR A 51 -7.34 4.27 0.92
C TYR A 51 -8.37 3.35 1.58
N LEU A 52 -7.92 2.37 2.38
CA LEU A 52 -8.82 1.45 3.07
C LEU A 52 -9.71 2.19 4.06
N SER A 53 -9.18 3.15 4.81
CA SER A 53 -9.94 3.93 5.79
C SER A 53 -10.99 4.85 5.16
N MET A 54 -10.74 5.37 3.95
CA MET A 54 -11.75 6.14 3.21
C MET A 54 -12.92 5.26 2.78
N ASN A 55 -12.62 4.06 2.28
CA ASN A 55 -13.60 3.16 1.65
C ASN A 55 -14.27 2.16 2.60
N SER A 56 -13.79 2.03 3.83
CA SER A 56 -14.27 1.05 4.79
C SER A 56 -14.53 1.66 6.18
N PRO A 57 -15.26 0.97 7.06
CA PRO A 57 -15.22 1.23 8.49
C PRO A 57 -13.80 1.05 9.05
N GLU A 58 -13.40 1.88 10.01
CA GLU A 58 -12.04 1.88 10.59
C GLU A 58 -11.61 0.50 11.11
N ALA A 59 -12.49 -0.18 11.86
CA ALA A 59 -12.20 -1.51 12.40
C ALA A 59 -11.89 -2.53 11.30
N TYR A 60 -12.54 -2.41 10.13
CA TYR A 60 -12.29 -3.28 8.98
C TYR A 60 -10.97 -2.92 8.29
N ALA A 61 -10.68 -1.63 8.10
CA ALA A 61 -9.41 -1.18 7.55
C ALA A 61 -8.23 -1.66 8.42
N LYS A 62 -8.34 -1.52 9.76
CA LYS A 62 -7.34 -2.00 10.70
C LYS A 62 -7.15 -3.52 10.62
N LEU A 63 -8.24 -4.29 10.58
CA LEU A 63 -8.18 -5.75 10.44
C LEU A 63 -7.42 -6.18 9.18
N LEU A 64 -7.69 -5.53 8.04
CA LEU A 64 -6.99 -5.83 6.79
C LEU A 64 -5.49 -5.50 6.90
N LEU A 65 -5.14 -4.34 7.47
CA LEU A 65 -3.74 -3.96 7.66
C LEU A 65 -3.02 -4.94 8.61
N ASP A 66 -3.61 -5.28 9.76
CA ASP A 66 -3.03 -6.24 10.71
C ASP A 66 -2.87 -7.63 10.07
N THR A 67 -3.86 -8.08 9.29
CA THR A 67 -3.80 -9.37 8.57
C THR A 67 -2.66 -9.37 7.55
N ARG A 68 -2.46 -8.25 6.85
CA ARG A 68 -1.36 -8.09 5.89
C ARG A 68 0.00 -8.27 6.55
N GLU A 69 0.21 -7.60 7.70
CA GLU A 69 1.48 -7.70 8.43
C GLU A 69 1.71 -9.14 8.92
N ALA A 70 0.66 -9.80 9.42
CA ALA A 70 0.73 -11.20 9.87
C ALA A 70 1.05 -12.19 8.72
N LEU A 71 0.54 -11.95 7.51
CA LEU A 71 0.81 -12.78 6.33
C LEU A 71 2.15 -12.47 5.67
N GLY A 72 2.64 -11.23 5.79
CA GLY A 72 3.91 -10.77 5.21
C GLY A 72 5.16 -11.36 5.87
N GLY A 73 5.03 -11.89 7.08
CA GLY A 73 6.08 -12.69 7.75
C GLY A 73 7.40 -11.97 8.07
N ALA A 74 7.45 -10.63 8.02
CA ALA A 74 8.67 -9.85 8.16
C ALA A 74 8.91 -9.30 9.57
N THR A 75 10.19 -9.14 9.91
CA THR A 75 10.78 -8.75 11.21
C THR A 75 10.67 -7.26 11.58
N ASN A 76 9.99 -6.43 10.78
CA ASN A 76 9.92 -4.97 10.97
C ASN A 76 8.47 -4.45 11.04
N SER A 77 7.56 -5.22 11.65
CA SER A 77 6.13 -4.88 11.76
C SER A 77 5.88 -3.50 12.40
N GLU A 78 6.77 -3.02 13.27
CA GLU A 78 6.58 -1.75 13.95
C GLU A 78 6.62 -0.53 13.00
N MET A 79 7.52 -0.50 12.01
CA MET A 79 7.61 0.59 11.03
C MET A 79 6.34 0.63 10.18
N ASP A 80 5.90 -0.54 9.73
CA ASP A 80 4.71 -0.70 8.91
C ASP A 80 3.46 -0.33 9.68
N HIS A 81 3.32 -0.78 10.94
CA HIS A 81 2.23 -0.38 11.82
C HIS A 81 2.21 1.13 12.10
N TYR A 82 3.39 1.73 12.32
CA TYR A 82 3.49 3.17 12.53
C TYR A 82 3.02 3.96 11.31
N ASN A 83 3.50 3.60 10.11
CA ASN A 83 3.10 4.25 8.86
C ASN A 83 1.63 3.97 8.52
N ASN A 84 1.14 2.76 8.78
CA ASN A 84 -0.28 2.41 8.64
C ASN A 84 -1.15 3.29 9.56
N ALA A 85 -0.74 3.57 10.79
CA ALA A 85 -1.49 4.43 11.71
C ALA A 85 -1.61 5.87 11.19
N ILE A 86 -0.53 6.42 10.61
CA ILE A 86 -0.58 7.74 9.95
C ILE A 86 -1.56 7.70 8.77
N GLY A 87 -1.51 6.65 7.95
CA GLY A 87 -2.44 6.48 6.82
C GLY A 87 -3.90 6.39 7.27
N LEU A 88 -4.20 5.64 8.34
CA LEU A 88 -5.56 5.58 8.90
C LEU A 88 -6.05 6.97 9.31
N GLN A 89 -5.22 7.77 10.00
CA GLN A 89 -5.57 9.15 10.39
C GLN A 89 -5.86 10.02 9.16
N ILE A 90 -5.03 9.95 8.12
CA ILE A 90 -5.22 10.68 6.86
C ILE A 90 -6.52 10.27 6.17
N GLY A 91 -6.77 8.96 6.07
CA GLY A 91 -7.95 8.45 5.40
C GLY A 91 -9.24 8.81 6.12
N GLN A 92 -9.27 8.74 7.46
CA GLN A 92 -10.42 9.20 8.25
C GLN A 92 -10.70 10.70 8.04
N TYR A 93 -9.65 11.51 8.04
CA TYR A 93 -9.79 12.94 7.84
C TYR A 93 -10.31 13.27 6.44
N LEU A 94 -9.69 12.70 5.39
CA LEU A 94 -10.08 12.95 4.00
C LEU A 94 -11.47 12.40 3.67
N LYS A 95 -11.92 11.35 4.35
CA LYS A 95 -13.31 10.87 4.24
C LYS A 95 -14.35 11.96 4.53
N SER A 96 -13.99 12.97 5.32
CA SER A 96 -14.86 14.09 5.67
C SER A 96 -14.46 15.43 5.03
N HIS A 97 -13.24 15.56 4.53
CA HIS A 97 -12.67 16.86 4.13
C HIS A 97 -12.00 16.86 2.75
N GLY A 98 -12.00 15.74 2.03
CA GLY A 98 -11.37 15.64 0.72
C GLY A 98 -11.91 14.47 -0.10
N THR A 99 -11.13 14.07 -1.09
CA THR A 99 -11.47 13.02 -2.05
C THR A 99 -10.35 11.98 -2.15
N ILE A 100 -10.67 10.84 -2.77
CA ILE A 100 -9.68 9.80 -2.99
C ILE A 100 -8.54 10.26 -3.93
N ASP A 101 -8.84 11.20 -4.83
CA ASP A 101 -7.88 11.79 -5.76
C ASP A 101 -6.86 12.68 -5.05
N ASP A 102 -7.20 13.17 -3.83
CA ASP A 102 -6.27 13.95 -3.01
C ASP A 102 -5.19 13.09 -2.35
N LEU A 103 -5.36 11.76 -2.28
CA LEU A 103 -4.45 10.87 -1.54
C LEU A 103 -3.01 10.98 -2.01
N ASP A 104 -2.77 10.88 -3.33
CA ASP A 104 -1.40 10.93 -3.86
C ASP A 104 -0.73 12.26 -3.52
N LYS A 105 -1.44 13.38 -3.72
CA LYS A 105 -0.91 14.71 -3.40
C LYS A 105 -0.57 14.84 -1.92
N VAL A 106 -1.49 14.44 -1.05
CA VAL A 106 -1.34 14.54 0.41
C VAL A 106 -0.18 13.67 0.90
N ILE A 107 -0.07 12.44 0.41
CA ILE A 107 0.94 11.49 0.86
C ILE A 107 2.30 11.83 0.26
N THR A 108 2.37 12.21 -1.02
CA THR A 108 3.62 12.69 -1.63
C THR A 108 4.18 13.89 -0.86
N LYS A 109 3.31 14.81 -0.43
CA LYS A 109 3.70 15.94 0.44
C LYS A 109 4.22 15.44 1.79
N LEU A 110 3.48 14.55 2.46
CA LEU A 110 3.90 13.94 3.73
C LEU A 110 5.31 13.34 3.64
N ILE A 111 5.57 12.49 2.64
CA ILE A 111 6.87 11.83 2.48
C ILE A 111 7.97 12.87 2.25
N LYS A 112 7.78 13.80 1.30
CA LYS A 112 8.78 14.85 1.01
C LYS A 112 9.09 15.72 2.23
N GLU A 113 8.07 16.15 2.95
CA GLU A 113 8.26 16.99 4.15
C GLU A 113 8.88 16.22 5.31
N SER A 114 8.59 14.92 5.44
CA SER A 114 9.23 14.05 6.43
C SER A 114 10.72 13.91 6.11
N LEU A 115 11.06 13.68 4.83
CA LEU A 115 12.44 13.55 4.36
C LEU A 115 13.28 14.82 4.55
N GLY A 116 12.65 16.00 4.44
CA GLY A 116 13.34 17.27 4.59
C GLY A 116 14.45 17.44 3.54
N ASP A 117 15.68 17.61 3.98
CA ASP A 117 16.87 17.69 3.11
C ASP A 117 17.38 16.31 2.65
N GLY A 118 16.75 15.22 3.10
CA GLY A 118 17.14 13.84 2.80
C GLY A 118 18.36 13.35 3.59
N ASN A 119 18.90 14.17 4.52
CA ASN A 119 19.96 13.75 5.41
C ASN A 119 19.39 13.03 6.63
N ILE A 120 19.29 11.70 6.52
CA ILE A 120 18.68 10.88 7.57
C ILE A 120 19.63 10.58 8.74
N ASP A 121 20.90 10.98 8.67
CA ASP A 121 21.88 10.78 9.76
C ASP A 121 21.50 11.56 11.04
N HIS A 122 20.64 12.57 10.90
CA HIS A 122 20.12 13.36 12.00
C HIS A 122 18.80 12.84 12.57
N TRP A 123 18.28 11.74 12.03
CA TRP A 123 16.99 11.19 12.47
C TRP A 123 17.15 10.45 13.79
N SER A 124 16.13 10.57 14.63
CA SER A 124 16.13 9.97 15.96
C SER A 124 15.49 8.59 15.91
N PRO A 125 16.08 7.59 16.57
CA PRO A 125 15.44 6.30 16.72
C PRO A 125 14.20 6.45 17.63
N LEU A 126 13.08 5.84 17.23
CA LEU A 126 11.91 5.67 18.11
C LEU A 126 12.06 4.39 18.93
N ASN A 127 12.02 3.22 18.27
CA ASN A 127 12.22 1.87 18.82
C ASN A 127 12.78 0.95 17.71
N ASP A 128 13.41 -0.17 18.08
CA ASP A 128 13.89 -1.23 17.17
C ASP A 128 14.69 -0.74 15.94
N GLY A 129 15.36 0.41 16.09
CA GLY A 129 16.18 1.02 15.03
C GLY A 129 15.40 1.81 13.99
N ILE A 130 14.07 1.94 14.11
CA ILE A 130 13.23 2.76 13.23
C ILE A 130 13.54 4.24 13.45
N LEU A 131 13.72 4.99 12.36
CA LEU A 131 14.08 6.40 12.35
C LEU A 131 12.88 7.29 12.03
N VAL A 132 12.76 8.39 12.77
CA VAL A 132 11.83 9.50 12.49
C VAL A 132 12.59 10.83 12.54
N ASN A 133 12.18 11.78 11.71
CA ASN A 133 12.82 13.09 11.64
C ASN A 133 12.47 13.95 12.88
N PRO A 134 13.42 14.21 13.81
CA PRO A 134 13.14 14.95 15.04
C PRO A 134 12.82 16.43 14.78
N ASN A 135 13.27 16.96 13.64
CA ASN A 135 13.02 18.36 13.24
C ASN A 135 11.66 18.54 12.56
N LYS A 136 10.99 17.42 12.24
CA LYS A 136 9.71 17.37 11.55
C LYS A 136 8.78 16.37 12.24
N ASN A 137 8.73 16.39 13.56
CA ASN A 137 7.88 15.47 14.33
C ASN A 137 6.41 15.48 13.87
N THR A 138 5.92 16.63 13.41
CA THR A 138 4.58 16.77 12.83
C THR A 138 4.61 17.56 11.53
N ILE A 139 3.75 17.18 10.58
CA ILE A 139 3.59 17.80 9.27
C ILE A 139 2.14 18.23 9.10
N THR A 140 1.95 19.47 8.65
CA THR A 140 0.63 20.00 8.32
C THR A 140 0.34 19.82 6.84
N LEU A 141 -0.61 18.93 6.57
CA LEU A 141 -1.06 18.55 5.25
C LEU A 141 -2.16 19.51 4.74
N GLU A 142 -2.67 19.23 3.55
CA GLU A 142 -3.79 19.97 2.98
C GLU A 142 -4.99 19.98 3.94
N HIS A 143 -5.78 21.06 3.91
CA HIS A 143 -6.95 21.30 4.78
C HIS A 143 -6.63 21.45 6.28
N GLY A 144 -5.36 21.55 6.67
CA GLY A 144 -4.95 21.83 8.04
C GLY A 144 -4.84 20.59 8.94
N LEU A 145 -4.90 19.38 8.36
CA LEU A 145 -4.61 18.14 9.09
C LEU A 145 -3.14 18.12 9.49
N THR A 146 -2.86 17.95 10.78
CA THR A 146 -1.51 17.70 11.29
C THR A 146 -1.35 16.21 11.64
N VAL A 147 -0.32 15.58 11.08
CA VAL A 147 0.05 14.18 11.36
C VAL A 147 1.52 14.08 11.75
N ASN A 148 1.93 12.95 12.31
CA ASN A 148 3.35 12.69 12.56
C ASN A 148 4.11 12.50 11.23
N SER A 149 5.42 12.75 11.24
CA SER A 149 6.28 12.32 10.12
C SER A 149 6.35 10.81 10.02
N ILE A 150 6.61 10.32 8.80
CA ILE A 150 6.79 8.90 8.54
C ILE A 150 8.03 8.32 9.22
N ALA A 151 7.98 7.01 9.40
CA ALA A 151 9.06 6.19 9.88
C ALA A 151 9.72 5.40 8.74
N ILE A 152 11.04 5.27 8.78
CA ILE A 152 11.83 4.43 7.87
C ILE A 152 12.95 3.73 8.64
N MET A 153 13.56 2.70 8.07
CA MET A 153 14.78 2.11 8.62
C MET A 153 16.03 2.95 8.25
N PRO A 154 17.17 2.75 8.93
CA PRO A 154 18.43 3.39 8.57
C PRO A 154 18.80 3.10 7.12
N ARG A 155 19.49 4.06 6.47
CA ARG A 155 19.81 4.04 5.03
C ARG A 155 20.40 2.70 4.59
N ALA A 156 21.32 2.16 5.38
CA ALA A 156 21.98 0.87 5.13
C ALA A 156 21.03 -0.33 4.96
N GLN A 157 19.76 -0.23 5.37
CA GLN A 157 18.76 -1.29 5.25
C GLN A 157 17.88 -1.20 3.99
N TRP A 158 18.02 -0.13 3.19
CA TRP A 158 17.22 0.07 1.97
C TRP A 158 17.98 0.74 0.82
N GLU A 159 19.21 1.20 1.06
CA GLU A 159 20.08 1.77 0.02
C GLU A 159 20.52 0.68 -0.96
N GLY A 160 20.12 0.84 -2.22
CA GLY A 160 20.28 -0.16 -3.28
C GLY A 160 18.95 -0.77 -3.75
N ASP A 161 17.89 -0.62 -2.96
CA ASP A 161 16.53 -0.99 -3.36
C ASP A 161 15.97 0.09 -4.30
N ASN A 162 16.07 -0.17 -5.60
CA ASN A 162 15.49 0.71 -6.62
C ASN A 162 13.95 0.76 -6.48
N PRO A 163 13.31 1.89 -6.86
CA PRO A 163 11.86 1.97 -6.98
C PRO A 163 11.38 0.85 -7.90
N VAL A 164 10.17 0.34 -7.67
CA VAL A 164 9.60 -0.77 -8.44
C VAL A 164 9.51 -0.32 -9.90
N THR A 165 10.48 -0.74 -10.73
CA THR A 165 10.35 -0.64 -12.17
C THR A 165 9.15 -1.49 -12.55
N ARG A 166 8.25 -0.90 -13.33
CA ARG A 166 6.97 -1.48 -13.75
C ARG A 166 7.20 -2.88 -14.34
N SER A 167 7.15 -3.92 -13.50
CA SER A 167 6.99 -5.28 -13.99
C SER A 167 5.54 -5.41 -14.41
N THR A 168 5.33 -5.42 -15.71
CA THR A 168 4.05 -5.83 -16.33
C THR A 168 3.77 -7.33 -16.13
N ASP A 169 4.58 -8.05 -15.35
CA ASP A 169 4.49 -9.49 -15.19
C ASP A 169 3.77 -9.84 -13.89
N ASN A 170 2.54 -9.34 -13.73
CA ASN A 170 1.52 -10.08 -12.99
C ASN A 170 0.68 -10.88 -14.00
N GLN A 171 1.34 -11.71 -14.81
CA GLN A 171 0.73 -12.98 -15.17
C GLN A 171 1.04 -13.96 -14.05
N ALA A 172 -0.02 -14.55 -13.52
CA ALA A 172 -0.01 -15.61 -12.54
C ALA A 172 1.10 -16.63 -12.83
N THR A 173 2.12 -16.69 -11.98
CA THR A 173 2.97 -17.87 -11.86
C THR A 173 2.23 -18.93 -11.05
N SER A 174 1.12 -19.41 -11.63
CA SER A 174 0.67 -20.78 -11.40
C SER A 174 1.70 -21.66 -12.09
N GLY A 175 2.62 -22.22 -11.30
CA GLY A 175 3.50 -23.29 -11.75
C GLY A 175 2.68 -24.44 -12.33
N ARG A 176 2.68 -24.57 -13.65
CA ARG A 176 2.35 -25.82 -14.33
C ARG A 176 3.16 -25.90 -15.63
N SER A 177 4.14 -26.79 -15.65
CA SER A 177 4.80 -27.23 -16.88
C SER A 177 3.83 -28.06 -17.73
N PRO A 178 4.05 -28.13 -19.06
CA PRO A 178 3.03 -28.37 -20.06
C PRO A 178 2.80 -29.87 -20.27
N GLU A 179 1.55 -30.28 -20.52
CA GLU A 179 1.27 -31.40 -21.42
C GLU A 179 -0.23 -31.55 -21.75
N SER A 180 -0.44 -32.01 -22.98
CA SER A 180 -1.66 -32.45 -23.67
C SER A 180 -2.66 -31.41 -24.17
N GLU A 181 -2.62 -31.27 -25.49
CA GLU A 181 -3.58 -30.69 -26.42
C GLU A 181 -5.03 -31.10 -26.16
N GLY A 182 -5.96 -30.18 -26.42
CA GLY A 182 -7.40 -30.43 -26.32
C GLY A 182 -8.20 -29.30 -26.97
N ILE A 183 -8.36 -29.41 -28.28
CA ILE A 183 -9.21 -28.63 -29.18
C ILE A 183 -10.64 -28.49 -28.61
N LEU A 184 -11.23 -27.28 -28.60
CA LEU A 184 -12.68 -27.05 -28.81
C LEU A 184 -12.99 -25.58 -29.21
N PRO A 185 -14.13 -25.33 -29.92
CA PRO A 185 -14.26 -24.28 -30.94
C PRO A 185 -14.93 -22.98 -30.48
N SER A 186 -14.74 -21.94 -31.31
CA SER A 186 -15.42 -20.64 -31.26
C SER A 186 -16.95 -20.77 -31.23
N ALA A 187 -17.60 -20.03 -30.33
CA ALA A 187 -19.05 -19.85 -30.33
C ALA A 187 -19.38 -18.36 -30.53
N GLU A 188 -20.07 -18.11 -31.65
CA GLU A 188 -20.65 -16.83 -32.06
C GLU A 188 -21.79 -16.39 -31.13
N THR A 189 -21.91 -15.08 -30.99
CA THR A 189 -22.96 -14.37 -30.27
C THR A 189 -24.31 -14.50 -30.99
N GLN A 190 -25.33 -15.08 -30.34
CA GLN A 190 -26.73 -14.97 -30.79
C GLN A 190 -27.55 -14.14 -29.81
N THR A 191 -28.01 -12.99 -30.29
CA THR A 191 -28.99 -12.09 -29.69
C THR A 191 -30.39 -12.68 -29.81
N ASN A 192 -31.11 -12.85 -28.69
CA ASN A 192 -32.53 -13.20 -28.71
C ASN A 192 -33.38 -12.08 -28.10
N ASN A 193 -34.21 -11.49 -28.97
CA ASN A 193 -35.30 -10.58 -28.65
C ASN A 193 -36.41 -11.31 -27.89
N ILE A 194 -36.91 -10.72 -26.80
CA ILE A 194 -38.13 -11.16 -26.11
C ILE A 194 -39.27 -10.24 -26.52
N ILE A 195 -40.29 -10.80 -27.19
CA ILE A 195 -41.60 -10.18 -27.40
C ILE A 195 -42.50 -10.61 -26.24
N ILE A 196 -43.04 -9.63 -25.52
CA ILE A 196 -44.05 -9.82 -24.47
C ILE A 196 -45.43 -9.81 -25.14
N ARG A 197 -46.27 -10.81 -24.82
CA ARG A 197 -47.72 -10.77 -25.03
C ARG A 197 -48.42 -10.67 -23.68
#